data_AF-A0A955J2B1-F1
#
_entry.id   AF-A0A955J2B1-F1
#
_cell.length_a   1.000
_cell.length_b   1.000
_cell.length_c   1.000
_cell.angle_alpha   90.00
_cell.angle_beta   90.00
_cell.angle_gamma   90.00
#
_symmetry.space_group_name_H-M   'P 1'
#
loop_
_entity.id
_entity.type
_entity.pdbx_description
1 polymer ?
#
loop_
_entity_poly.entity_id
_entity_poly.type
_entity_poly.pdbx_seq_one_letter_code
_entity_poly.pdbx_strand_id
1 'polypeptide(L)' 'GKPGLIEPLGVDQKYRGKGYGTAVTLAAAAALREMGASSATVCTDSANIGAVATYKSAGFKELPEIRDLERDSSGK' A
#
# COMPACT_ATOMS: atom_id res chain seq x y z
N GLY A 1 -9.35 17.15 -1.27
CA GLY A 1 -10.43 16.42 -1.95
C GLY A 1 -10.71 15.12 -1.26
N LYS A 2 -11.05 14.06 -2.02
CA LYS A 2 -11.28 12.70 -1.50
C LYS A 2 -9.93 11.95 -1.31
N PRO A 3 -9.87 10.87 -0.53
CA PRO A 3 -8.69 10.00 -0.50
C PRO A 3 -8.39 9.40 -1.87
N GLY A 4 -7.10 9.25 -2.19
CA GLY A 4 -6.60 8.51 -3.34
C GLY A 4 -6.04 7.14 -2.94
N LEU A 5 -6.04 6.20 -3.88
CA LEU A 5 -5.65 4.81 -3.67
C LEU A 5 -4.39 4.46 -4.47
N ILE A 6 -3.42 3.77 -3.86
CA ILE A 6 -2.19 3.31 -4.53
C ILE A 6 -2.17 1.78 -4.53
N GLU A 7 -2.78 1.15 -5.54
CA GLU A 7 -2.76 -0.31 -5.67
C GLU A 7 -3.24 -0.76 -7.06
N PRO A 8 -2.67 -1.84 -7.62
CA PRO A 8 -1.52 -2.60 -7.11
C PRO A 8 -0.17 -1.88 -7.37
N LEU A 9 0.81 -2.09 -6.49
CA LEU A 9 2.18 -1.59 -6.64
C LEU A 9 3.19 -2.72 -6.36
N GLY A 10 4.19 -2.85 -7.23
CA GLY A 10 5.22 -3.87 -7.09
C GLY A 10 6.52 -3.49 -7.76
N VAL A 11 7.61 -4.04 -7.23
CA VAL A 11 8.95 -3.95 -7.84
C VAL A 11 9.37 -5.36 -8.25
N ASP A 12 9.83 -5.47 -9.49
CA ASP A 12 10.45 -6.69 -10.02
C ASP A 12 11.51 -7.21 -9.05
N GLN A 13 11.52 -8.53 -8.83
CA GLN A 13 12.39 -9.17 -7.85
C GLN A 13 13.87 -8.80 -8.01
N LYS A 14 14.37 -8.65 -9.25
CA LYS A 14 15.78 -8.31 -9.52
C LYS A 14 16.16 -6.88 -9.11
N TYR A 15 15.17 -6.04 -8.83
CA TYR A 15 15.33 -4.62 -8.52
C TYR A 15 14.87 -4.24 -7.10
N ARG A 16 14.45 -5.23 -6.30
CA ARG A 16 14.10 -5.00 -4.88
C ARG A 16 15.31 -4.59 -4.06
N GLY A 17 15.06 -3.97 -2.90
CA GLY A 17 16.12 -3.49 -2.00
C GLY A 17 16.86 -2.23 -2.45
N LYS A 18 16.47 -1.63 -3.58
CA LYS A 18 17.10 -0.43 -4.15
C LYS A 18 16.31 0.87 -3.93
N GLY A 19 15.25 0.83 -3.11
CA GLY A 19 14.39 1.98 -2.83
C GLY A 19 13.36 2.33 -3.93
N TYR A 20 13.29 1.57 -5.02
CA TYR A 20 12.34 1.86 -6.11
C TYR A 20 10.88 1.83 -5.67
N GLY A 21 10.51 0.93 -4.76
CA GLY A 21 9.15 0.88 -4.23
C GLY A 21 8.78 2.20 -3.54
N THR A 22 9.66 2.71 -2.68
CA THR A 22 9.49 4.00 -2.01
C THR A 22 9.41 5.15 -3.01
N ALA A 23 10.29 5.18 -4.01
CA ALA A 23 10.30 6.23 -5.03
C ALA A 23 8.99 6.26 -5.83
N VAL A 24 8.49 5.09 -6.26
CA VAL A 24 7.22 4.99 -6.98
C VAL A 24 6.04 5.38 -6.10
N THR A 25 6.01 4.95 -4.83
CA THR A 25 4.95 5.35 -3.89
C THR A 25 4.89 6.86 -3.69
N LEU A 26 6.04 7.53 -3.54
CA LEU A 26 6.11 8.99 -3.41
C LEU A 26 5.63 9.70 -4.67
N ALA A 27 6.02 9.21 -5.85
CA ALA A 27 5.56 9.76 -7.13
C ALA A 27 4.04 9.60 -7.30
N ALA A 28 3.49 8.43 -6.95
CA ALA A 28 2.06 8.19 -6.98
C ALA A 28 1.29 9.10 -6.00
N ALA A 29 1.80 9.28 -4.78
CA ALA A 29 1.20 10.19 -3.80
C ALA A 29 1.22 11.66 -4.28
N ALA A 30 2.30 12.10 -4.95
CA ALA A 30 2.37 13.42 -5.56
C ALA A 30 1.32 13.59 -6.67
N ALA A 31 1.19 12.62 -7.57
CA ALA A 31 0.18 12.62 -8.63
C ALA A 31 -1.25 12.66 -8.06
N LEU A 32 -1.54 11.87 -7.01
CA LEU A 32 -2.83 11.92 -6.32
C LEU A 32 -3.12 13.32 -5.77
N ARG A 33 -2.13 13.98 -5.16
CA ARG A 33 -2.27 15.35 -4.65
C ARG A 33 -2.57 16.36 -5.76
N GLU A 34 -1.89 16.25 -6.90
CA GLU A 34 -2.13 17.10 -8.08
C GLU A 34 -3.56 16.92 -8.63
N MET A 35 -4.11 15.71 -8.56
CA MET A 35 -5.51 15.42 -8.87
C MET A 35 -6.51 15.88 -7.78
N GLY A 36 -6.03 16.52 -6.71
CA GLY A 36 -6.85 17.07 -5.64
C GLY A 36 -7.15 16.11 -4.49
N ALA A 37 -6.44 14.97 -4.38
CA ALA A 37 -6.60 14.07 -3.26
C ALA A 37 -6.21 14.73 -1.93
N SER A 38 -6.92 14.43 -0.85
CA SER A 38 -6.59 14.92 0.50
C SER A 38 -5.60 14.02 1.23
N SER A 39 -5.55 12.74 0.86
CA SER A 39 -4.70 11.71 1.44
C SER A 39 -4.44 10.61 0.41
N ALA A 40 -3.45 9.77 0.69
CA ALA A 40 -3.22 8.53 -0.04
C ALA A 40 -3.34 7.35 0.93
N THR A 41 -4.01 6.28 0.49
CA THR A 41 -4.16 5.04 1.24
C THR A 41 -3.69 3.85 0.40
N VAL A 42 -3.31 2.79 1.09
CA VAL A 42 -3.00 1.49 0.50
C VAL A 42 -3.46 0.38 1.43
N CYS A 43 -4.04 -0.66 0.87
CA CYS A 43 -4.30 -1.93 1.51
C CYS A 43 -3.20 -2.91 1.09
N THR A 44 -2.49 -3.47 2.07
CA THR A 44 -1.49 -4.50 1.84
C THR A 44 -1.70 -5.61 2.85
N ASP A 45 -1.51 -6.84 2.41
CA ASP A 45 -1.38 -7.99 3.31
C ASP A 45 -0.30 -7.68 4.34
N SER A 46 -0.62 -7.81 5.63
CA SER A 46 0.31 -7.51 6.72
C SER A 46 1.46 -8.51 6.79
N ALA A 47 1.28 -9.73 6.25
CA ALA A 47 2.37 -10.69 6.08
C ALA A 47 3.38 -10.27 5.00
N ASN A 48 3.02 -9.33 4.12
CA ASN A 48 3.95 -8.75 3.15
C ASN A 48 4.84 -7.68 3.80
N ILE A 49 5.75 -8.14 4.66
CA ILE A 49 6.68 -7.29 5.41
C ILE A 49 7.49 -6.32 4.52
N GLY A 50 7.79 -6.72 3.28
CA GLY A 50 8.51 -5.89 2.32
C GLY A 50 7.67 -4.72 1.80
N ALA A 51 6.38 -4.94 1.55
CA ALA A 51 5.44 -3.88 1.19
C ALA A 51 5.18 -2.94 2.38
N VAL A 52 4.93 -3.49 3.58
CA VAL A 52 4.74 -2.69 4.81
C VAL A 52 5.96 -1.77 5.05
N ALA A 53 7.18 -2.31 4.98
CA ALA A 53 8.39 -1.51 5.12
C ALA A 53 8.51 -0.43 4.03
N THR A 54 8.17 -0.77 2.77
CA THR A 54 8.20 0.17 1.66
C THR A 54 7.28 1.38 1.89
N TYR A 55 6.03 1.14 2.32
CA TYR A 55 5.07 2.21 2.58
C TYR A 55 5.46 3.04 3.80
N LYS A 56 5.94 2.41 4.89
CA LYS A 56 6.49 3.13 6.05
C LYS A 56 7.65 4.04 5.67
N SER A 57 8.60 3.56 4.85
CA SER A 57 9.70 4.37 4.34
C SER A 57 9.24 5.51 3.43
N ALA A 58 8.06 5.40 2.80
CA ALA A 58 7.44 6.47 2.02
C ALA A 58 6.62 7.46 2.87
N GLY A 59 6.59 7.29 4.20
CA GLY A 59 5.88 8.19 5.13
C GLY A 59 4.44 7.79 5.43
N PHE A 60 3.99 6.62 4.99
CA PHE A 60 2.67 6.10 5.36
C PHE A 60 2.68 5.63 6.81
N LYS A 61 1.51 5.72 7.46
CA LYS A 61 1.29 5.21 8.81
C LYS A 61 0.53 3.90 8.72
N GLU A 62 1.05 2.88 9.38
CA GLU A 62 0.35 1.61 9.56
C GLU A 62 -0.86 1.82 10.48
N LEU A 63 -2.00 1.28 10.07
CA LEU A 63 -3.25 1.27 10.82
C LEU A 63 -3.50 -0.15 11.37
N PRO A 64 -4.43 -0.33 12.33
CA PRO A 64 -4.78 -1.66 12.81
C PRO A 64 -5.16 -2.62 11.68
N GLU A 65 -4.73 -3.88 11.80
CA GLU A 65 -5.06 -4.92 10.84
C GLU A 65 -6.57 -5.16 10.78
N ILE A 66 -7.09 -5.33 9.57
CA ILE A 66 -8.47 -5.77 9.31
C ILE A 66 -8.37 -7.19 8.78
N ARG A 67 -9.07 -8.13 9.44
CA ARG A 67 -9.09 -9.54 9.01
C ARG A 67 -10.01 -9.71 7.80
N ASP A 68 -9.60 -10.60 6.90
CA ASP A 68 -10.44 -11.01 5.79
C ASP A 68 -11.72 -11.69 6.29
N LEU A 69 -12.81 -11.46 5.56
CA LEU A 69 -14.06 -12.19 5.78
C LEU A 69 -13.97 -13.52 5.05
N GLU A 70 -13.83 -14.59 5.81
CA GLU A 70 -13.93 -15.95 5.29
C GLU A 70 -15.37 -16.43 5.42
N ARG A 71 -15.88 -17.10 4.38
CA ARG A 71 -17.15 -17.82 4.49
C ARG A 71 -16.90 -19.04 5.35
N ASP A 72 -17.68 -19.19 6.41
CA ASP A 72 -17.66 -20.41 7.20
C ASP A 72 -18.00 -21.60 6.30
N SER A 73 -16.99 -22.44 6.03
CA SER A 73 -17.14 -23.66 5.25
C SER A 73 -17.74 -24.81 6.07
N SER A 74 -18.12 -24.58 7.33
CA SER A 74 -18.93 -25.54 8.08
C SER A 74 -20.36 -25.53 7.53
N GLY A 75 -20.55 -26.32 6.47
CA GLY A 75 -21.87 -26.81 6.11
C GLY A 75 -22.45 -27.57 7.29
N LYS A 76 -23.37 -26.93 8.00
CA LYS A 76 -24.40 -27.60 8.79
C LYS A 76 -25.75 -27.03 8.41
#